data_AF-A0A8D2Q371-F1
#
_entry.id   AF-A0A8D2Q371-F1
#
_cell.length_a   1.000
_cell.length_b   1.000
_cell.length_c   1.000
_cell.angle_alpha   90.00
_cell.angle_beta   90.00
_cell.angle_gamma   90.00
#
_symmetry.space_group_name_H-M   'P 1'
#
loop_
_entity.id
_entity.type
_entity.pdbx_description
1 polymer ?
#
loop_
_entity_poly.entity_id
_entity_poly.type
_entity_poly.pdbx_seq_one_letter_code
_entity_poly.pdbx_strand_id
1 'polypeptide(L)'
;MGCTPHPLGPPFPDPSPSFPPSQPLSPVPAVHNVKPECLETYNKLTEEVLPKLHSDPDYPCDLVGNWNTWYGEQDQAVHLWRFSGGYPALMDCMNKLRQNKEYLDFRKERSRMLLSRRNQLLLEFSFWNEPRPRQGPNIYELRSYKLKPGTMIEWGNNWARAIKYRQENQEAVGGFFSQIGELYVVHHLWAYRDLQSREETRNAAWRKRGWDENVYYTVPLIRTMESRIMIPLKISPLQ
;
A
#
# COMPACT_ATOMS: atom_id res chain seq x y z
N MET A 1 -25.00 -37.16 50.33
CA MET A 1 -24.52 -36.04 49.48
C MET A 1 -23.21 -36.47 48.84
N GLY A 2 -23.18 -36.65 47.53
CA GLY A 2 -21.95 -36.97 46.79
C GLY A 2 -22.14 -36.51 45.35
N CYS A 3 -21.62 -35.31 45.05
CA CYS A 3 -21.61 -34.80 43.68
C CYS A 3 -20.40 -35.40 42.95
N THR A 4 -20.66 -36.11 41.85
CA THR A 4 -19.63 -36.51 40.88
C THR A 4 -19.27 -35.30 40.00
N PRO A 5 -17.98 -35.03 39.71
CA PRO A 5 -17.60 -33.96 38.80
C PRO A 5 -17.75 -34.43 37.35
N HIS A 6 -18.37 -33.62 36.50
CA HIS A 6 -18.38 -33.81 35.05
C HIS A 6 -16.98 -33.57 34.45
N PRO A 7 -16.58 -34.33 33.41
CA PRO A 7 -15.33 -34.08 32.72
C PRO A 7 -15.42 -32.79 31.90
N LEU A 8 -14.39 -31.95 32.01
CA LEU A 8 -14.19 -30.79 31.16
C LEU A 8 -14.05 -31.27 29.71
N GLY A 9 -14.92 -30.76 28.82
CA GLY A 9 -14.85 -31.01 27.39
C GLY A 9 -13.52 -30.50 26.79
N PRO A 10 -13.15 -30.96 25.58
CA PRO A 10 -11.92 -30.54 24.93
C PRO A 10 -11.92 -29.02 24.74
N PRO A 11 -10.75 -28.36 24.84
CA PRO A 11 -10.65 -26.92 24.64
C PRO A 11 -11.10 -26.56 23.23
N PHE A 12 -11.84 -25.46 23.11
CA PHE A 12 -12.21 -24.87 21.81
C PHE A 12 -10.94 -24.60 20.99
N PRO A 13 -10.97 -24.81 19.66
CA PRO A 13 -9.85 -24.41 18.82
C PRO A 13 -9.63 -22.91 18.95
N ASP A 14 -8.39 -22.54 19.24
CA ASP A 14 -7.93 -21.17 19.37
C ASP A 14 -8.27 -20.39 18.08
N PRO A 15 -9.08 -19.31 18.12
CA PRO A 15 -9.47 -18.57 16.93
C PRO A 15 -8.36 -17.60 16.48
N SER A 16 -7.18 -17.65 17.08
CA SER A 16 -6.01 -16.88 16.67
C SER A 16 -5.67 -17.15 15.20
N PRO A 17 -5.88 -16.20 14.27
CA PRO A 17 -5.31 -16.34 12.95
C PRO A 17 -3.80 -16.18 13.12
N SER A 18 -3.08 -17.30 13.03
CA SER A 18 -1.64 -17.29 12.89
C SER A 18 -1.29 -16.57 11.58
N PHE A 19 -0.63 -15.41 11.69
CA PHE A 19 -0.02 -14.79 10.52
C PHE A 19 0.98 -15.80 9.93
N PRO A 20 0.86 -16.19 8.66
CA PRO A 20 1.73 -17.22 8.10
C PRO A 20 3.20 -16.75 8.16
N PRO A 21 4.12 -17.58 8.68
CA PRO A 21 5.53 -17.24 8.73
C PRO A 21 6.13 -17.45 7.35
N SER A 22 6.12 -16.42 6.49
CA SER A 22 6.93 -16.28 5.26
C SER A 22 6.39 -15.23 4.27
N GLN A 23 5.61 -14.24 4.71
CA GLN A 23 5.23 -13.19 3.77
C GLN A 23 6.47 -12.35 3.38
N PRO A 24 6.68 -12.01 2.10
CA PRO A 24 7.63 -10.98 1.72
C PRO A 24 7.12 -9.64 2.28
N LEU A 25 7.87 -9.00 3.18
CA LEU A 25 7.43 -7.78 3.85
C LEU A 25 8.39 -6.64 3.55
N SER A 26 7.99 -5.72 2.69
CA SER A 26 7.25 -4.54 3.15
C SER A 26 7.20 -3.52 2.03
N PRO A 27 6.06 -3.27 1.37
CA PRO A 27 5.91 -2.06 0.59
C PRO A 27 6.19 -0.85 1.48
N VAL A 28 7.15 -0.03 1.10
CA VAL A 28 7.40 1.27 1.72
C VAL A 28 6.73 2.32 0.84
N PRO A 29 5.49 2.76 1.14
CA PRO A 29 4.99 4.00 0.59
C PRO A 29 5.87 5.13 1.13
N ALA A 30 6.62 5.76 0.24
CA ALA A 30 7.27 7.03 0.49
C ALA A 30 6.43 8.12 -0.17
N VAL A 31 5.82 8.97 0.64
CA VAL A 31 5.13 10.18 0.18
C VAL A 31 6.05 11.35 0.39
N HIS A 32 6.37 12.04 -0.70
CA HIS A 32 7.24 13.20 -0.72
C HIS A 32 6.41 14.42 -1.11
N ASN A 33 6.32 15.40 -0.20
CA ASN A 33 5.80 16.72 -0.51
C ASN A 33 6.92 17.54 -1.15
N VAL A 34 6.80 17.79 -2.44
CA VAL A 34 7.77 18.53 -3.26
C VAL A 34 7.38 20.00 -3.25
N LYS A 35 8.36 20.89 -3.34
CA LYS A 35 8.09 22.30 -3.60
C LYS A 35 7.44 22.41 -4.98
N PRO A 36 6.33 23.16 -5.14
CA PRO A 36 5.58 23.21 -6.41
C PRO A 36 6.46 23.55 -7.61
N GLU A 37 7.37 24.51 -7.46
CA GLU A 37 8.30 24.95 -8.51
C GLU A 37 9.39 23.91 -8.85
N CYS A 38 9.54 22.87 -8.05
CA CYS A 38 10.56 21.84 -8.23
C CYS A 38 10.03 20.50 -8.75
N LEU A 39 8.71 20.33 -8.92
CA LEU A 39 8.13 19.01 -9.22
C LEU A 39 8.70 18.38 -10.50
N GLU A 40 8.87 19.16 -11.57
CA GLU A 40 9.45 18.65 -12.81
C GLU A 40 10.91 18.21 -12.65
N THR A 41 11.73 19.04 -11.98
CA THR A 41 13.14 18.73 -11.71
C THR A 41 13.27 17.52 -10.78
N TYR A 42 12.40 17.42 -9.78
CA TYR A 42 12.30 16.26 -8.90
C TYR A 42 12.01 14.99 -9.69
N ASN A 43 11.03 15.04 -10.61
CA ASN A 43 10.65 13.90 -11.44
C ASN A 43 11.82 13.44 -12.30
N LYS A 44 12.49 14.35 -13.03
CA LYS A 44 13.67 14.03 -13.85
C LYS A 44 14.76 13.35 -13.04
N LEU A 45 15.06 13.88 -11.85
CA LEU A 45 16.05 13.29 -10.96
C LEU A 45 15.64 11.88 -10.50
N THR A 46 14.36 11.65 -10.21
CA THR A 46 13.88 10.30 -9.87
C THR A 46 13.87 9.34 -11.07
N GLU A 47 13.55 9.83 -12.27
CA GLU A 47 13.57 9.05 -13.51
C GLU A 47 14.97 8.55 -13.85
N GLU A 48 16.00 9.31 -13.49
CA GLU A 48 17.40 8.91 -13.69
C GLU A 48 17.85 7.83 -12.69
N VAL A 49 17.50 7.96 -11.41
CA VAL A 49 18.14 7.17 -10.34
C VAL A 49 17.35 5.94 -9.93
N LEU A 50 16.02 6.03 -9.87
CA LEU A 50 15.21 4.93 -9.32
C LEU A 50 15.22 3.66 -10.19
N PRO A 51 15.22 3.73 -11.54
CA PRO A 51 15.36 2.53 -12.37
C PRO A 51 16.69 1.80 -12.16
N LYS A 52 17.78 2.54 -11.94
CA LYS A 52 19.10 1.96 -11.66
C LYS A 52 19.05 1.14 -10.37
N LEU A 53 18.47 1.69 -9.30
CA LEU A 53 18.29 0.96 -8.04
C LEU A 53 17.38 -0.26 -8.18
N HIS A 54 16.30 -0.16 -8.95
CA HIS A 54 15.37 -1.26 -9.18
C HIS A 54 16.02 -2.43 -9.95
N SER A 55 16.92 -2.14 -10.88
CA SER A 55 17.55 -3.15 -11.74
C SER A 55 18.87 -3.70 -11.18
N ASP A 56 19.38 -3.12 -10.09
CA ASP A 56 20.67 -3.49 -9.53
C ASP A 56 20.52 -4.68 -8.56
N PRO A 57 21.08 -5.86 -8.89
CA PRO A 57 20.93 -7.08 -8.10
C PRO A 57 21.58 -6.99 -6.71
N ASP A 58 22.47 -6.01 -6.47
CA ASP A 58 23.07 -5.81 -5.15
C ASP A 58 22.08 -5.22 -4.15
N TYR A 59 20.98 -4.62 -4.62
CA TYR A 59 19.92 -4.08 -3.78
C TYR A 59 18.70 -5.01 -3.83
N PRO A 60 18.32 -5.65 -2.71
CA PRO A 60 17.16 -6.54 -2.66
C PRO A 60 15.84 -5.73 -2.58
N CYS A 61 15.64 -4.81 -3.52
CA CYS A 61 14.47 -3.94 -3.56
C CYS A 61 13.92 -3.73 -4.97
N ASP A 62 12.59 -3.74 -5.07
CA ASP A 62 11.87 -3.55 -6.33
C ASP A 62 11.07 -2.25 -6.25
N LEU A 63 11.19 -1.40 -7.27
CA LEU A 63 10.25 -0.31 -7.45
C LEU A 63 8.93 -0.92 -7.92
N VAL A 64 7.91 -0.90 -7.07
CA VAL A 64 6.57 -1.39 -7.44
C VAL A 64 5.85 -0.32 -8.25
N GLY A 65 5.91 0.94 -7.82
CA GLY A 65 5.35 2.01 -8.63
C GLY A 65 5.72 3.40 -8.16
N ASN A 66 5.49 4.34 -9.06
CA ASN A 66 5.94 5.72 -8.95
C ASN A 66 4.91 6.65 -9.59
N TRP A 67 4.37 7.57 -8.79
CA TRP A 67 3.29 8.44 -9.25
C TRP A 67 3.43 9.86 -8.72
N ASN A 68 2.82 10.80 -9.44
CA ASN A 68 2.48 12.11 -8.90
C ASN A 68 0.99 12.20 -8.58
N THR A 69 0.65 12.90 -7.50
CA THR A 69 -0.74 13.22 -7.19
C THR A 69 -1.29 14.18 -8.24
N TRP A 70 -2.46 13.85 -8.77
CA TRP A 70 -3.26 14.72 -9.63
C TRP A 70 -4.41 15.37 -8.86
N TYR A 71 -5.21 14.58 -8.13
CA TYR A 71 -6.27 15.07 -7.24
C TYR A 71 -6.05 14.60 -5.80
N GLY A 72 -6.23 15.52 -4.85
CA GLY A 72 -5.83 15.37 -3.44
C GLY A 72 -4.83 16.46 -3.07
N GLU A 73 -3.91 16.16 -2.16
CA GLU A 73 -2.76 17.04 -1.89
C GLU A 73 -1.80 17.04 -3.09
N GLN A 74 -1.74 18.18 -3.80
CA GLN A 74 -0.91 18.35 -4.99
C GLN A 74 0.57 18.51 -4.64
N ASP A 75 1.42 18.52 -5.66
CA ASP A 75 2.89 18.59 -5.54
C ASP A 75 3.48 17.43 -4.72
N GLN A 76 2.83 16.27 -4.78
CA GLN A 76 3.22 15.06 -4.07
C GLN A 76 3.68 13.98 -5.04
N ALA A 77 4.83 13.40 -4.74
CA ALA A 77 5.31 12.17 -5.37
C ALA A 77 5.13 10.99 -4.41
N VAL A 78 4.58 9.89 -4.91
CA VAL A 78 4.34 8.65 -4.18
C VAL A 78 5.18 7.55 -4.80
N HIS A 79 6.01 6.90 -3.98
CA HIS A 79 6.86 5.78 -4.38
C HIS A 79 6.47 4.56 -3.57
N LEU A 80 6.33 3.41 -4.21
CA LEU A 80 6.08 2.14 -3.54
C LEU A 80 7.26 1.21 -3.82
N TRP A 81 8.03 0.87 -2.78
CA TRP A 81 9.18 -0.02 -2.86
C TRP A 81 8.94 -1.32 -2.13
N ARG A 82 9.22 -2.46 -2.74
CA ARG A 82 9.14 -3.78 -2.11
C ARG A 82 10.55 -4.25 -1.73
N PHE A 83 10.68 -4.91 -0.58
CA PHE A 83 11.93 -5.54 -0.14
C PHE A 83 11.71 -7.04 0.07
N SER A 84 12.45 -7.85 -0.69
CA SER A 84 12.36 -9.30 -0.66
C SER A 84 13.34 -9.86 0.37
N GLY A 85 12.84 -10.57 1.38
CA GLY A 85 13.65 -11.09 2.50
C GLY A 85 13.43 -10.39 3.85
N GLY A 86 12.38 -9.57 3.98
CA GLY A 86 11.93 -8.99 5.25
C GLY A 86 12.90 -7.95 5.82
N TYR A 87 12.87 -7.77 7.16
CA TYR A 87 13.70 -6.77 7.83
C TYR A 87 15.21 -6.93 7.57
N PRO A 88 15.81 -8.13 7.51
CA PRO A 88 17.23 -8.28 7.18
C PRO A 88 17.59 -7.70 5.80
N ALA A 89 16.79 -8.02 4.76
CA ALA A 89 17.02 -7.50 3.41
C ALA A 89 16.83 -5.98 3.33
N LEU A 90 15.81 -5.45 4.01
CA LEU A 90 15.61 -4.01 4.15
C LEU A 90 16.84 -3.34 4.80
N MET A 91 17.33 -3.89 5.91
CA MET A 91 18.47 -3.34 6.63
C MET A 91 19.76 -3.42 5.81
N ASP A 92 20.01 -4.53 5.12
CA ASP A 92 21.13 -4.68 4.20
C ASP A 92 21.07 -3.64 3.06
N CYS A 93 19.92 -3.54 2.39
CA CYS A 93 19.69 -2.53 1.35
C CYS A 93 19.95 -1.11 1.87
N MET A 94 19.42 -0.77 3.05
CA MET A 94 19.60 0.57 3.63
C MET A 94 21.06 0.83 4.03
N ASN A 95 21.80 -0.19 4.46
CA ASN A 95 23.23 -0.07 4.78
C ASN A 95 24.08 0.13 3.51
N LYS A 96 23.81 -0.63 2.44
CA LYS A 96 24.46 -0.45 1.13
C LYS A 96 24.20 0.94 0.56
N LEU A 97 22.94 1.39 0.60
CA LEU A 97 22.56 2.73 0.14
C LEU A 97 23.26 3.87 0.91
N ARG A 98 23.63 3.66 2.18
CA ARG A 98 24.42 4.66 2.94
C ARG A 98 25.86 4.80 2.47
N GLN A 99 26.37 3.83 1.73
CA GLN A 99 27.74 3.82 1.19
C GLN A 99 27.77 4.16 -0.31
N ASN A 100 26.62 4.06 -1.00
CA ASN A 100 26.51 4.39 -2.42
C ASN A 100 26.58 5.91 -2.65
N LYS A 101 27.68 6.36 -3.27
CA LYS A 101 27.93 7.78 -3.56
C LYS A 101 26.86 8.42 -4.46
N GLU A 102 26.46 7.75 -5.54
CA GLU A 102 25.44 8.24 -6.46
C GLU A 102 24.10 8.42 -5.75
N TYR A 103 23.70 7.45 -4.91
CA TYR A 103 22.48 7.57 -4.12
C TYR A 103 22.55 8.67 -3.06
N LEU A 104 23.72 8.88 -2.44
CA LEU A 104 23.91 9.98 -1.48
C LEU A 104 23.79 11.35 -2.16
N ASP A 105 24.37 11.51 -3.34
CA ASP A 105 24.27 12.74 -4.15
C ASP A 105 22.82 12.98 -4.59
N PHE A 106 22.15 11.94 -5.11
CA PHE A 106 20.71 11.94 -5.40
C PHE A 106 19.89 12.38 -4.17
N ARG A 107 20.14 11.78 -3.01
CA ARG A 107 19.41 12.07 -1.77
C ARG A 107 19.60 13.53 -1.35
N LYS A 108 20.81 14.08 -1.53
CA LYS A 108 21.16 15.46 -1.22
C LYS A 108 20.43 16.42 -2.15
N GLU A 109 20.51 16.23 -3.46
CA GLU A 109 19.82 17.10 -4.43
C GLU A 109 18.30 17.02 -4.26
N ARG A 110 17.75 15.81 -4.13
CA ARG A 110 16.33 15.59 -3.83
C ARG A 110 15.88 16.36 -2.59
N SER A 111 16.69 16.39 -1.52
CA SER A 111 16.30 17.06 -0.27
C SER A 111 16.09 18.56 -0.41
N ARG A 112 16.75 19.23 -1.36
CA ARG A 112 16.60 20.67 -1.61
C ARG A 112 15.24 21.01 -2.22
N MET A 113 14.60 20.03 -2.85
CA MET A 113 13.32 20.17 -3.56
C MET A 113 12.11 19.80 -2.70
N LEU A 114 12.30 19.38 -1.45
CA LEU A 114 11.24 18.82 -0.61
C LEU A 114 10.79 19.80 0.48
N LEU A 115 9.48 19.83 0.72
CA LEU A 115 8.85 20.45 1.88
C LEU A 115 8.81 19.47 3.06
N SER A 116 8.42 18.22 2.81
CA SER A 116 8.41 17.16 3.81
C SER A 116 8.41 15.76 3.17
N ARG A 117 8.64 14.73 3.99
CA ARG A 117 8.58 13.33 3.56
C ARG A 117 7.98 12.47 4.66
N ARG A 118 7.27 11.42 4.25
CA ARG A 118 6.77 10.36 5.12
C ARG A 118 7.05 9.00 4.50
N ASN A 119 7.60 8.10 5.30
CA ASN A 119 7.74 6.69 4.96
C ASN A 119 6.97 5.85 5.98
N GLN A 120 6.33 4.79 5.52
CA GLN A 120 5.75 3.75 6.38
C GLN A 120 6.27 2.38 5.93
N LEU A 121 6.38 1.43 6.85
CA LEU A 121 6.55 0.02 6.48
C LEU A 121 5.20 -0.64 6.58
N LEU A 122 4.77 -1.23 5.47
CA LEU A 122 3.48 -1.90 5.36
C LEU A 122 3.66 -3.42 5.21
N LEU A 123 2.61 -4.18 5.52
CA LEU A 123 2.46 -5.56 5.05
C LEU A 123 1.33 -5.65 4.05
N GLU A 124 1.41 -6.61 3.15
CA GLU A 124 0.35 -6.91 2.19
C GLU A 124 -0.76 -7.75 2.85
N PHE A 125 -2.02 -7.46 2.54
CA PHE A 125 -3.12 -8.37 2.87
C PHE A 125 -3.06 -9.58 1.95
N SER A 126 -2.99 -10.79 2.51
CA SER A 126 -2.88 -12.05 1.74
C SER A 126 -4.09 -12.35 0.84
N PHE A 127 -5.25 -11.78 1.15
CA PHE A 127 -6.48 -11.94 0.37
C PHE A 127 -6.64 -10.88 -0.73
N TRP A 128 -5.70 -9.93 -0.83
CA TRP A 128 -5.69 -8.93 -1.89
C TRP A 128 -4.94 -9.43 -3.13
N ASN A 129 -5.00 -8.65 -4.20
CA ASN A 129 -4.15 -8.86 -5.37
C ASN A 129 -2.70 -8.47 -5.08
N GLU A 130 -1.77 -9.20 -5.72
CA GLU A 130 -0.39 -8.77 -5.83
C GLU A 130 -0.29 -7.62 -6.85
N PRO A 131 0.43 -6.52 -6.53
CA PRO A 131 0.75 -5.48 -7.49
C PRO A 131 1.62 -6.03 -8.63
N ARG A 132 1.03 -6.15 -9.82
CA ARG A 132 1.72 -6.58 -11.05
C ARG A 132 1.55 -5.55 -12.16
N PRO A 133 2.51 -5.44 -13.10
CA PRO A 133 2.39 -4.56 -14.27
C PRO A 133 1.04 -4.72 -14.98
N ARG A 134 0.52 -3.62 -15.51
CA ARG A 134 -0.84 -3.51 -16.06
C ARG A 134 -0.80 -2.72 -17.34
N GLN A 135 -1.49 -3.19 -18.38
CA GLN A 135 -1.57 -2.47 -19.65
C GLN A 135 -2.16 -1.07 -19.45
N GLY A 136 -1.37 -0.03 -19.75
CA GLY A 136 -1.77 1.37 -19.66
C GLY A 136 -2.44 1.95 -20.92
N PRO A 137 -2.76 3.25 -20.89
CA PRO A 137 -2.57 4.18 -19.76
C PRO A 137 -3.61 3.95 -18.63
N ASN A 138 -3.16 4.07 -17.38
CA ASN A 138 -4.01 3.97 -16.19
C ASN A 138 -3.79 5.18 -15.26
N ILE A 139 -4.85 5.59 -14.57
CA ILE A 139 -4.78 6.40 -13.36
C ILE A 139 -4.89 5.51 -12.13
N TYR A 140 -4.28 5.93 -11.02
CA TYR A 140 -4.26 5.17 -9.79
C TYR A 140 -5.00 5.91 -8.68
N GLU A 141 -5.79 5.21 -7.88
CA GLU A 141 -6.40 5.75 -6.66
C GLU A 141 -5.75 5.07 -5.45
N LEU A 142 -5.02 5.84 -4.64
CA LEU A 142 -4.54 5.40 -3.33
C LEU A 142 -5.53 5.88 -2.26
N ARG A 143 -6.17 4.93 -1.59
CA ARG A 143 -7.08 5.20 -0.48
C ARG A 143 -6.43 4.81 0.83
N SER A 144 -6.35 5.73 1.79
CA SER A 144 -5.71 5.53 3.08
C SER A 144 -6.73 5.76 4.18
N TYR A 145 -7.01 4.74 5.00
CA TYR A 145 -8.00 4.82 6.07
C TYR A 145 -7.32 4.63 7.42
N LYS A 146 -7.54 5.59 8.33
CA LYS A 146 -7.14 5.44 9.73
C LYS A 146 -8.26 4.73 10.47
N LEU A 147 -7.99 3.52 10.94
CA LEU A 147 -8.94 2.71 11.68
C LEU A 147 -8.95 3.12 13.16
N LYS A 148 -10.02 2.72 13.87
CA LYS A 148 -10.04 2.76 15.33
C LYS A 148 -9.02 1.73 15.86
N PRO A 149 -8.19 2.09 16.86
CA PRO A 149 -7.27 1.14 17.48
C PRO A 149 -7.99 -0.15 17.89
N GLY A 150 -7.35 -1.30 17.62
CA GLY A 150 -7.90 -2.63 17.90
C GLY A 150 -8.84 -3.20 16.83
N THR A 151 -9.28 -2.41 15.84
CA THR A 151 -10.29 -2.87 14.85
C THR A 151 -9.70 -3.41 13.54
N MET A 152 -8.37 -3.45 13.40
CA MET A 152 -7.72 -3.84 12.15
C MET A 152 -8.08 -5.26 11.68
N ILE A 153 -8.14 -6.21 12.62
CA ILE A 153 -8.49 -7.61 12.32
C ILE A 153 -9.96 -7.71 11.90
N GLU A 154 -10.87 -7.06 12.63
CA GLU A 154 -12.29 -7.01 12.30
C GLU A 154 -12.54 -6.40 10.92
N TRP A 155 -11.89 -5.26 10.65
CA TRP A 155 -11.96 -4.58 9.37
C TRP A 155 -11.42 -5.49 8.23
N GLY A 156 -10.27 -6.14 8.46
CA GLY A 156 -9.66 -7.06 7.51
C GLY A 156 -10.53 -8.28 7.19
N ASN A 157 -11.17 -8.87 8.20
CA ASN A 157 -12.06 -10.02 8.03
C ASN A 157 -13.30 -9.70 7.20
N ASN A 158 -13.86 -8.50 7.34
CA ASN A 158 -14.94 -8.03 6.48
C ASN A 158 -14.47 -7.86 5.03
N TRP A 159 -13.31 -7.21 4.84
CA TRP A 159 -12.74 -7.01 3.50
C TRP A 159 -12.30 -8.29 2.80
N ALA A 160 -11.82 -9.30 3.52
CA ALA A 160 -11.45 -10.59 2.94
C ALA A 160 -12.61 -11.27 2.21
N ARG A 161 -13.86 -11.02 2.65
CA ARG A 161 -15.07 -11.51 1.99
C ARG A 161 -15.47 -10.60 0.81
N ALA A 162 -15.42 -9.29 1.02
CA ALA A 162 -15.97 -8.32 0.08
C ALA A 162 -15.03 -7.94 -1.09
N ILE A 163 -13.72 -8.14 -0.95
CA ILE A 163 -12.75 -7.76 -1.98
C ILE A 163 -13.00 -8.49 -3.30
N LYS A 164 -13.57 -9.70 -3.25
CA LYS A 164 -13.93 -10.52 -4.43
C LYS A 164 -14.84 -9.76 -5.38
N TYR A 165 -15.81 -9.02 -4.84
CA TYR A 165 -16.72 -8.17 -5.62
C TYR A 165 -16.00 -7.08 -6.41
N ARG A 166 -14.80 -6.68 -5.98
CA ARG A 166 -13.96 -5.66 -6.63
C ARG A 166 -12.79 -6.25 -7.41
N GLN A 167 -12.45 -7.52 -7.21
CA GLN A 167 -11.44 -8.20 -8.03
C GLN A 167 -11.98 -8.53 -9.42
N GLU A 168 -13.29 -8.78 -9.53
CA GLU A 168 -13.95 -9.10 -10.81
C GLU A 168 -13.83 -8.00 -11.87
N ASN A 169 -13.82 -6.71 -11.50
CA ASN A 169 -13.63 -5.63 -12.47
C ASN A 169 -12.16 -5.24 -12.68
N GLN A 170 -11.25 -6.08 -12.17
CA GLN A 170 -9.80 -5.93 -12.35
C GLN A 170 -9.25 -4.57 -11.89
N GLU A 171 -9.91 -3.82 -11.01
CA GLU A 171 -9.38 -2.54 -10.53
C GLU A 171 -8.40 -2.71 -9.35
N ALA A 172 -8.44 -3.84 -8.63
CA ALA A 172 -7.68 -4.05 -7.41
C ALA A 172 -6.19 -4.27 -7.73
N VAL A 173 -5.31 -3.39 -7.24
CA VAL A 173 -3.85 -3.49 -7.43
C VAL A 173 -3.18 -4.09 -6.22
N GLY A 174 -3.46 -3.56 -5.03
CA GLY A 174 -2.80 -3.98 -3.79
C GLY A 174 -3.51 -3.45 -2.56
N GLY A 175 -3.42 -4.20 -1.46
CA GLY A 175 -4.01 -3.85 -0.17
C GLY A 175 -2.98 -4.07 0.92
N PHE A 176 -2.85 -3.10 1.80
CA PHE A 176 -1.75 -3.04 2.74
C PHE A 176 -2.17 -2.51 4.10
N PHE A 177 -1.41 -2.83 5.15
CA PHE A 177 -1.60 -2.27 6.49
C PHE A 177 -0.28 -1.91 7.17
N SER A 178 -0.31 -0.85 7.96
CA SER A 178 0.87 -0.28 8.63
C SER A 178 1.45 -1.19 9.71
N GLN A 179 2.78 -1.40 9.69
CA GLN A 179 3.55 -1.97 10.80
C GLN A 179 4.38 -0.93 11.53
N ILE A 180 5.04 -0.03 10.78
CA ILE A 180 5.91 1.01 11.34
C ILE A 180 5.57 2.35 10.68
N GLY A 181 5.52 3.40 11.49
CA GLY A 181 5.04 4.73 11.12
C GLY A 181 3.70 5.00 11.78
N GLU A 182 2.75 5.61 11.04
CA GLU A 182 1.39 5.79 11.55
C GLU A 182 0.67 4.43 11.59
N LEU A 183 0.24 4.02 12.78
CA LEU A 183 -0.38 2.71 13.05
C LEU A 183 -1.90 2.72 12.81
N TYR A 184 -2.46 1.52 12.68
CA TYR A 184 -3.87 1.29 12.37
C TYR A 184 -4.32 1.95 11.06
N VAL A 185 -3.40 2.07 10.09
CA VAL A 185 -3.70 2.59 8.75
C VAL A 185 -3.76 1.44 7.77
N VAL A 186 -4.83 1.40 6.97
CA VAL A 186 -4.93 0.53 5.79
C VAL A 186 -4.84 1.35 4.52
N HIS A 187 -4.15 0.81 3.52
CA HIS A 187 -4.00 1.41 2.21
C HIS A 187 -4.51 0.47 1.14
N HIS A 188 -5.30 0.99 0.21
CA HIS A 188 -5.74 0.24 -0.98
C HIS A 188 -5.37 1.01 -2.22
N LEU A 189 -4.66 0.34 -3.11
CA LEU A 189 -4.29 0.84 -4.42
C LEU A 189 -5.22 0.25 -5.47
N TRP A 190 -5.85 1.13 -6.23
CA TRP A 190 -6.76 0.80 -7.32
C TRP A 190 -6.23 1.40 -8.62
N ALA A 191 -6.48 0.76 -9.76
CA ALA A 191 -6.16 1.28 -11.07
C ALA A 191 -7.42 1.33 -11.94
N TYR A 192 -7.55 2.40 -12.71
CA TYR A 192 -8.64 2.64 -13.64
C TYR A 192 -8.06 3.24 -14.93
N ARG A 193 -8.77 3.08 -16.05
CA ARG A 193 -8.36 3.70 -17.31
C ARG A 193 -8.39 5.23 -17.22
N ASP A 194 -9.43 5.76 -16.58
CA ASP A 194 -9.74 7.18 -16.48
C ASP A 194 -10.72 7.45 -15.31
N LEU A 195 -11.09 8.71 -15.07
CA LEU A 195 -12.03 9.07 -14.00
C LEU A 195 -13.46 8.56 -14.24
N GLN A 196 -13.87 8.43 -15.50
CA GLN A 196 -15.20 7.95 -15.88
C GLN A 196 -15.36 6.47 -15.54
N SER A 197 -14.41 5.63 -15.97
CA SER A 197 -14.35 4.20 -15.64
C SER A 197 -14.21 3.97 -14.13
N ARG A 198 -13.52 4.86 -13.41
CA ARG A 198 -13.52 4.86 -11.93
C ARG A 198 -14.93 5.06 -11.36
N GLU A 199 -15.66 6.06 -11.83
CA GLU A 199 -17.03 6.32 -11.38
C GLU A 199 -17.95 5.13 -11.68
N GLU A 200 -17.93 4.64 -12.92
CA GLU A 200 -18.73 3.51 -13.38
C GLU A 200 -18.46 2.26 -12.55
N THR A 201 -17.18 1.92 -12.34
CA THR A 201 -16.77 0.74 -11.55
C THR A 201 -17.25 0.84 -10.10
N ARG A 202 -17.08 2.02 -9.49
CA ARG A 202 -17.53 2.26 -8.11
C ARG A 202 -19.05 2.18 -7.97
N ASN A 203 -19.80 2.72 -8.94
CA ASN A 203 -21.25 2.65 -8.96
C ASN A 203 -21.75 1.22 -9.22
N ALA A 204 -21.06 0.47 -10.08
CA ALA A 204 -21.37 -0.93 -10.34
C ALA A 204 -21.17 -1.81 -9.10
N ALA A 205 -20.16 -1.53 -8.26
CA ALA A 205 -19.93 -2.26 -7.01
C ALA A 205 -21.13 -2.20 -6.06
N TRP A 206 -21.85 -1.06 -6.00
CA TRP A 206 -23.07 -0.91 -5.20
C TRP A 206 -24.23 -1.79 -5.64
N ARG A 207 -24.21 -2.30 -6.87
CA ARG A 207 -25.22 -3.23 -7.37
C ARG A 207 -24.91 -4.69 -6.99
N LYS A 208 -23.73 -4.97 -6.44
CA LYS A 208 -23.32 -6.32 -6.03
C LYS A 208 -23.85 -6.60 -4.62
N ARG A 209 -24.64 -7.67 -4.48
CA ARG A 209 -25.23 -8.10 -3.21
C ARG A 209 -24.14 -8.35 -2.16
N GLY A 210 -24.28 -7.75 -0.97
CA GLY A 210 -23.34 -7.90 0.14
C GLY A 210 -22.22 -6.85 0.16
N TRP A 211 -22.10 -6.01 -0.88
CA TRP A 211 -21.19 -4.86 -0.82
C TRP A 211 -21.68 -3.81 0.20
N ASP A 212 -22.98 -3.56 0.23
CA ASP A 212 -23.66 -2.69 1.17
C ASP A 212 -23.48 -3.15 2.62
N GLU A 213 -23.62 -4.45 2.90
CA GLU A 213 -23.35 -5.03 4.22
C GLU A 213 -21.89 -4.82 4.63
N ASN A 214 -20.93 -5.05 3.73
CA ASN A 214 -19.52 -4.79 4.02
C ASN A 214 -19.26 -3.31 4.36
N VAL A 215 -19.88 -2.38 3.63
CA VAL A 215 -19.77 -0.95 3.94
C VAL A 215 -20.38 -0.65 5.32
N TYR A 216 -21.55 -1.20 5.62
CA TYR A 216 -22.23 -1.05 6.92
C TYR A 216 -21.34 -1.48 8.10
N TYR A 217 -20.66 -2.63 7.99
CA TYR A 217 -19.78 -3.13 9.05
C TYR A 217 -18.41 -2.43 9.12
N THR A 218 -17.88 -1.94 8.00
CA THR A 218 -16.50 -1.41 7.97
C THR A 218 -16.41 0.10 8.20
N VAL A 219 -17.41 0.89 7.77
CA VAL A 219 -17.41 2.35 7.95
C VAL A 219 -17.33 2.78 9.42
N PRO A 220 -18.09 2.18 10.36
CA PRO A 220 -17.99 2.52 11.77
C PRO A 220 -16.62 2.25 12.41
N LEU A 221 -15.78 1.42 11.78
CA LEU A 221 -14.43 1.10 12.27
C LEU A 221 -13.40 2.16 11.86
N ILE A 222 -13.76 3.09 10.97
CA ILE A 222 -12.85 4.08 10.38
C ILE A 222 -12.99 5.42 11.10
N ARG A 223 -11.85 6.06 11.40
CA ARG A 223 -11.78 7.43 11.95
C ARG A 223 -11.71 8.47 10.85
N THR A 224 -10.84 8.26 9.86
CA THR A 224 -10.66 9.19 8.73
C THR A 224 -10.38 8.42 7.45
N MET A 225 -10.80 8.97 6.31
CA MET A 225 -10.51 8.45 4.99
C MET A 225 -9.89 9.53 4.12
N GLU A 226 -8.83 9.17 3.42
CA GLU A 226 -8.21 9.99 2.39
C GLU A 226 -8.22 9.21 1.07
N SER A 227 -8.45 9.92 -0.04
CA SER A 227 -8.37 9.38 -1.39
C SER A 227 -7.52 10.30 -2.23
N ARG A 228 -6.57 9.71 -2.97
CA ARG A 228 -5.64 10.42 -3.85
C ARG A 228 -5.71 9.81 -5.24
N ILE A 229 -5.98 10.62 -6.27
CA ILE A 229 -5.81 10.21 -7.67
C ILE A 229 -4.40 10.55 -8.10
N MET A 230 -3.72 9.60 -8.72
CA MET A 230 -2.30 9.68 -9.06
C MET A 230 -2.09 9.27 -10.51
N ILE A 231 -1.12 9.90 -11.15
CA ILE A 231 -0.69 9.62 -12.52
C ILE A 231 0.70 8.97 -12.45
N PRO A 232 0.91 7.80 -13.08
CA PRO A 232 2.21 7.14 -13.06
C PRO A 232 3.23 7.96 -13.86
N LEU A 233 4.45 8.05 -13.35
CA LEU A 233 5.61 8.52 -14.12
C LEU A 233 6.06 7.42 -15.08
N LYS A 234 6.75 7.75 -16.17
CA LYS A 234 7.18 6.78 -17.21
C LYS A 234 8.00 5.59 -16.67
N ILE A 235 8.68 5.81 -15.55
CA ILE A 235 9.51 4.79 -14.87
C ILE A 235 8.72 3.87 -13.94
N SER A 236 7.42 4.11 -13.70
CA SER A 236 6.61 3.29 -12.80
C SER A 236 6.40 1.89 -13.38
N PRO A 237 6.81 0.80 -12.71
CA PRO A 237 6.63 -0.54 -13.29
C PRO A 237 5.18 -1.01 -13.36
N LEU A 238 4.27 -0.35 -12.64
CA LEU A 238 2.82 -0.55 -12.75
C LEU A 238 2.23 0.21 -13.97
N GLN A 239 2.73 0.00 -15.19
CA GLN A 239 2.08 0.48 -16.43
C GLN A 239 2.50 -0.32 -17.67
#